data_AF-A0A142WWL7-F1
#
_entry.id   AF-A0A142WWL7-F1
#
_cell.length_a   1.000
_cell.length_b   1.000
_cell.length_c   1.000
_cell.angle_alpha   90.00
_cell.angle_beta   90.00
_cell.angle_gamma   90.00
#
_symmetry.space_group_name_H-M   'P 1'
#
loop_
_entity.id
_entity.type
_entity.pdbx_description
1 polymer ?
#
loop_
_entity_poly.entity_id
_entity_poly.type
_entity_poly.pdbx_seq_one_letter_code
_entity_poly.pdbx_strand_id
1 'polypeptide(L)'
;MKEKRSCKTAWNRGNPLIIPVPGVYEWPKPTWGRGTPARYIFRRDGEPMLIAGLWWDWKHRTPDGAEASLPTFTMNTTEPNDVLKSIPHDRMLCILDRKDIDAWLDPENEAADQLLRPCPDSWLDYYVTTGFVNKCDKQHQGPGCIEKGPPGSELPPPPKEKKPRKTAA
;
A
#
# COMPACT_ATOMS: atom_id res chain seq x y z
N MET A 1 -7.85 9.67 7.59
CA MET A 1 -7.67 10.65 6.50
C MET A 1 -8.32 12.00 6.78
N LYS A 2 -9.57 12.02 7.29
CA LYS A 2 -10.34 13.24 7.61
C LYS A 2 -9.66 14.23 8.59
N GLU A 3 -8.78 13.74 9.47
CA GLU A 3 -8.20 14.55 10.55
C GLU A 3 -6.86 15.21 10.23
N LYS A 4 -6.03 14.57 9.41
CA LYS A 4 -4.67 15.05 9.12
C LYS A 4 -4.72 16.27 8.20
N ARG A 5 -4.16 17.40 8.63
CA ARG A 5 -4.19 18.68 7.88
C ARG A 5 -3.72 18.55 6.42
N SER A 6 -2.74 17.69 6.15
CA SER A 6 -2.23 17.44 4.79
C SER A 6 -3.21 16.72 3.86
N CYS A 7 -4.17 15.96 4.41
CA CYS A 7 -5.13 15.14 3.64
C CYS A 7 -6.57 15.65 3.76
N LYS A 8 -6.88 16.35 4.85
CA LYS A 8 -8.22 16.89 5.17
C LYS A 8 -8.76 17.78 4.05
N THR A 9 -7.91 18.62 3.47
CA THR A 9 -8.33 19.51 2.37
C THR A 9 -8.71 18.72 1.12
N ALA A 10 -7.94 17.69 0.75
CA ALA A 10 -8.25 16.86 -0.41
C ALA A 10 -9.52 16.01 -0.18
N TRP A 11 -9.70 15.49 1.04
CA TRP A 11 -10.91 14.79 1.45
C TRP A 11 -12.16 15.70 1.35
N ASN A 12 -12.11 16.87 1.99
CA ASN A 12 -13.25 17.79 2.06
C ASN A 12 -13.60 18.43 0.71
N ARG A 13 -12.67 18.43 -0.25
CA ARG A 13 -12.91 18.94 -1.61
C ARG A 13 -13.55 17.90 -2.52
N GLY A 14 -13.70 16.64 -2.07
CA GLY A 14 -14.25 15.58 -2.90
C GLY A 14 -13.32 15.26 -4.08
N ASN A 15 -12.03 15.05 -3.81
CA ASN A 15 -11.03 14.70 -4.84
C ASN A 15 -10.60 13.21 -4.77
N PRO A 16 -11.50 12.23 -4.87
CA PRO A 16 -11.11 10.83 -4.94
C PRO A 16 -10.40 10.53 -6.27
N LEU A 17 -9.48 9.58 -6.24
CA LEU A 17 -8.97 8.91 -7.43
C LEU A 17 -8.84 7.41 -7.17
N ILE A 18 -8.63 6.66 -8.26
CA ILE A 18 -8.25 5.24 -8.22
C ILE A 18 -6.89 5.08 -8.87
N ILE A 19 -6.02 4.30 -8.22
CA ILE A 19 -4.65 4.06 -8.65
C ILE A 19 -4.54 2.58 -9.01
N PRO A 20 -4.64 2.23 -10.31
CA PRO A 20 -4.50 0.84 -10.75
C PRO A 20 -3.03 0.44 -10.75
N VAL A 21 -2.70 -0.67 -10.07
CA VAL A 21 -1.36 -1.25 -10.08
C VAL A 21 -1.42 -2.77 -10.24
N PRO A 22 -0.41 -3.41 -10.87
CA PRO A 22 -0.37 -4.88 -10.97
C PRO A 22 -0.04 -5.56 -9.63
N GLY A 23 0.50 -4.80 -8.68
CA GLY A 23 0.93 -5.28 -7.38
C GLY A 23 1.79 -4.24 -6.67
N VAL A 24 2.17 -4.55 -5.44
CA VAL A 24 2.90 -3.65 -4.55
C VAL A 24 4.01 -4.40 -3.82
N TYR A 25 5.00 -3.65 -3.34
CA TYR A 25 6.13 -4.22 -2.62
C TYR A 25 6.02 -3.90 -1.13
N GLU A 26 6.24 -4.90 -0.28
CA GLU A 26 6.41 -4.66 1.15
C GLU A 26 7.67 -5.33 1.70
N TRP A 27 8.32 -4.65 2.64
CA TRP A 27 9.49 -5.15 3.36
C TRP A 27 9.11 -5.49 4.80
N PRO A 28 9.34 -6.73 5.26
CA PRO A 28 8.96 -7.13 6.61
C PRO A 28 9.86 -6.47 7.67
N LYS A 29 9.24 -6.05 8.77
CA LYS A 29 9.90 -5.57 9.99
C LYS A 29 10.22 -6.77 10.93
N PRO A 30 11.27 -6.74 11.76
CA PRO A 30 12.32 -5.73 11.90
C PRO A 30 13.50 -5.96 10.96
N THR A 31 13.44 -6.94 10.05
CA THR A 31 14.48 -7.22 9.05
C THR A 31 14.66 -6.12 8.00
N TRP A 32 14.06 -4.94 8.20
CA TRP A 32 14.25 -3.78 7.36
C TRP A 32 15.72 -3.34 7.46
N GLY A 33 16.49 -3.67 6.42
CA GLY A 33 17.93 -3.51 6.36
C GLY A 33 18.47 -3.86 4.97
N ARG A 34 19.75 -3.54 4.71
CA ARG A 34 20.39 -3.85 3.42
C ARG A 34 20.32 -5.35 3.13
N GLY A 35 19.66 -5.71 2.05
CA GLY A 35 19.65 -7.07 1.51
C GLY A 35 18.36 -7.87 1.73
N THR A 36 17.44 -7.43 2.59
CA THR A 36 16.15 -8.12 2.75
C THR A 36 15.32 -7.95 1.47
N PRO A 37 14.97 -9.03 0.75
CA PRO A 37 14.20 -8.87 -0.47
C PRO A 37 12.77 -8.40 -0.18
N ALA A 38 12.18 -7.66 -1.11
CA ALA A 38 10.78 -7.27 -0.99
C ALA A 38 9.85 -8.47 -1.15
N ARG A 39 8.62 -8.37 -0.64
CA ARG A 39 7.52 -9.26 -0.99
C ARG A 39 6.71 -8.54 -2.06
N TYR A 40 6.58 -9.16 -3.22
CA TYR A 40 5.67 -8.67 -4.24
C TYR A 40 4.29 -9.24 -3.97
N ILE A 41 3.35 -8.37 -3.61
CA ILE A 41 1.96 -8.70 -3.29
C ILE A 41 1.12 -8.36 -4.52
N PHE A 42 0.26 -9.28 -4.93
CA PHE A 42 -0.56 -9.16 -6.14
C PHE A 42 -1.94 -9.79 -5.92
N ARG A 43 -2.88 -9.53 -6.84
CA ARG A 43 -4.18 -10.20 -6.80
C ARG A 43 -4.09 -11.61 -7.39
N ARG A 44 -4.68 -12.58 -6.70
CA ARG A 44 -4.70 -14.00 -7.10
C ARG A 44 -5.45 -14.26 -8.40
N ASP A 45 -6.42 -13.43 -8.71
CA ASP A 45 -7.21 -13.51 -9.95
C ASP A 45 -6.49 -12.89 -11.17
N GLY A 46 -5.30 -12.32 -10.98
CA GLY A 46 -4.52 -11.69 -12.04
C GLY A 46 -5.00 -10.29 -12.44
N GLU A 47 -6.06 -9.80 -11.81
CA GLU A 47 -6.57 -8.44 -12.03
C GLU A 47 -5.67 -7.39 -11.35
N PRO A 48 -5.70 -6.12 -11.79
CA PRO A 48 -5.00 -5.05 -11.10
C PRO A 48 -5.63 -4.75 -9.73
N MET A 49 -4.81 -4.33 -8.78
CA MET A 49 -5.28 -3.70 -7.55
C MET A 49 -5.79 -2.30 -7.85
N LEU A 50 -7.01 -1.99 -7.41
CA LEU A 50 -7.61 -0.66 -7.55
C LEU A 50 -7.50 0.07 -6.21
N ILE A 51 -6.44 0.87 -6.04
CA ILE A 51 -6.15 1.50 -4.75
C ILE A 51 -6.92 2.81 -4.63
N ALA A 52 -7.65 2.96 -3.51
CA ALA A 52 -8.32 4.20 -3.15
C ALA A 52 -7.28 5.30 -2.85
N GLY A 53 -7.38 6.45 -3.50
CA GLY A 53 -6.47 7.58 -3.28
C GLY A 53 -7.18 8.93 -3.28
N LEU A 54 -6.47 9.97 -2.85
CA LEU A 54 -6.91 11.37 -2.96
C LEU A 54 -5.90 12.16 -3.78
N TRP A 55 -6.36 13.14 -4.56
CA TRP A 55 -5.49 14.04 -5.29
C TRP A 55 -5.70 15.51 -4.94
N TRP A 56 -4.68 16.32 -5.18
CA TRP A 56 -4.77 17.77 -5.13
C TRP A 56 -3.66 18.42 -5.97
N ASP A 57 -3.95 19.62 -6.46
CA ASP A 57 -2.97 20.51 -7.07
C ASP A 57 -2.18 21.27 -6.00
N TRP A 58 -0.88 20.99 -5.93
CA TRP A 58 0.03 21.77 -5.10
C TRP A 58 0.55 22.98 -5.89
N LYS A 59 0.04 24.16 -5.55
CA LYS A 59 0.50 25.43 -6.11
C LYS A 59 1.80 25.85 -5.42
N HIS A 60 2.82 26.16 -6.22
CA HIS A 60 4.12 26.64 -5.75
C HIS A 60 4.67 27.73 -6.67
N ARG A 61 5.77 28.37 -6.26
CA ARG A 61 6.51 29.30 -7.11
C ARG A 61 7.80 28.64 -7.60
N THR A 62 8.07 28.79 -8.89
CA THR A 62 9.34 28.37 -9.50
C THR A 62 10.46 29.35 -9.13
N PRO A 63 11.74 28.99 -9.34
CA PRO A 63 12.88 29.87 -9.00
C PRO A 63 12.85 31.25 -9.69
N ASP A 64 12.23 31.37 -10.86
CA ASP A 64 12.01 32.60 -11.61
C ASP A 64 10.75 33.38 -11.16
N GLY A 65 10.06 32.90 -10.12
CA GLY A 65 8.94 33.59 -9.47
C GLY A 65 7.57 33.35 -10.10
N ALA A 66 7.49 32.60 -11.21
CA ALA A 66 6.23 32.22 -11.83
C ALA A 66 5.42 31.28 -10.93
N GLU A 67 4.08 31.37 -11.01
CA GLU A 67 3.21 30.40 -10.36
C GLU A 67 3.15 29.11 -11.18
N ALA A 68 3.34 27.98 -10.51
CA ALA A 68 3.24 26.65 -11.10
C ALA A 68 2.32 25.76 -10.25
N SER A 69 1.70 24.79 -10.91
CA SER A 69 0.91 23.74 -10.25
C SER A 69 1.59 22.40 -10.42
N LEU A 70 1.63 21.61 -9.35
CA LEU A 70 2.06 20.22 -9.37
C LEU A 70 0.87 19.34 -8.97
N PRO A 71 0.27 18.58 -9.90
CA PRO A 71 -0.71 17.56 -9.55
C PRO A 71 -0.05 16.51 -8.67
N THR A 72 -0.62 16.27 -7.49
CA THR A 72 -0.11 15.30 -6.52
C THR A 72 -1.24 14.42 -6.02
N PHE A 73 -0.88 13.23 -5.54
CA PHE A 73 -1.83 12.29 -4.99
C PHE A 73 -1.24 11.53 -3.81
N THR A 74 -2.12 10.85 -3.09
CA THR A 74 -1.76 9.91 -2.04
C THR A 74 -2.62 8.66 -2.14
N MET A 75 -2.07 7.53 -1.70
CA MET A 75 -2.79 6.27 -1.56
C MET A 75 -3.28 6.12 -0.13
N ASN A 76 -4.54 5.71 0.04
CA ASN A 76 -5.09 5.43 1.35
C ASN A 76 -4.57 4.10 1.88
N THR A 77 -4.36 4.07 3.20
CA THR A 77 -3.95 2.86 3.92
C THR A 77 -4.98 2.52 4.99
N THR A 78 -5.07 1.24 5.32
CA THR A 78 -5.93 0.63 6.34
C THR A 78 -5.09 -0.38 7.14
N GLU A 79 -5.67 -0.95 8.18
CA GLU A 79 -5.10 -2.07 8.92
C GLU A 79 -4.85 -3.28 7.99
N PRO A 80 -3.86 -4.13 8.27
CA PRO A 80 -3.55 -5.27 7.42
C PRO A 80 -4.61 -6.37 7.57
N ASN A 81 -4.89 -7.06 6.47
CA ASN A 81 -5.58 -8.35 6.47
C ASN A 81 -4.60 -9.48 6.88
N ASP A 82 -5.05 -10.74 6.92
CA ASP A 82 -4.22 -11.83 7.47
C ASP A 82 -3.04 -12.19 6.56
N VAL A 83 -3.17 -11.99 5.23
CA VAL A 83 -2.06 -12.13 4.28
C VAL A 83 -0.95 -11.12 4.57
N LEU A 84 -1.30 -9.86 4.87
CA LEU A 84 -0.29 -8.85 5.17
C LEU A 84 0.21 -8.93 6.61
N LYS A 85 -0.56 -9.47 7.57
CA LYS A 85 -0.03 -9.76 8.91
C LYS A 85 1.06 -10.84 8.88
N SER A 86 1.02 -11.78 7.92
CA SER A 86 2.09 -12.78 7.76
C SER A 86 3.37 -12.20 7.17
N ILE A 87 3.32 -10.99 6.60
CA ILE A 87 4.47 -10.18 6.21
C ILE A 87 4.62 -9.08 7.27
N PRO A 88 5.43 -9.23 8.33
CA PRO A 88 5.48 -8.31 9.48
C PRO A 88 5.41 -6.79 9.17
N HIS A 89 4.20 -6.27 8.95
CA HIS A 89 3.90 -4.93 8.47
C HIS A 89 2.56 -4.48 9.07
N ASP A 90 2.45 -3.19 9.39
CA ASP A 90 1.38 -2.63 10.22
C ASP A 90 0.25 -1.98 9.43
N ARG A 91 0.38 -1.92 8.10
CA ARG A 91 -0.58 -1.27 7.21
C ARG A 91 -0.71 -2.03 5.90
N MET A 92 -1.83 -1.83 5.23
CA MET A 92 -2.01 -2.20 3.83
C MET A 92 -2.59 -1.04 3.03
N LEU A 93 -2.43 -1.09 1.72
CA LEU A 93 -3.14 -0.18 0.81
C LEU A 93 -4.62 -0.57 0.74
N CYS A 94 -5.49 0.43 0.70
CA CYS A 94 -6.94 0.22 0.60
C CYS A 94 -7.31 -0.18 -0.84
N ILE A 95 -7.49 -1.47 -1.08
CA ILE A 95 -7.85 -2.03 -2.39
C ILE A 95 -9.37 -2.14 -2.48
N LEU A 96 -9.96 -1.43 -3.44
CA LEU A 96 -11.40 -1.38 -3.67
C LEU A 96 -11.90 -2.59 -4.46
N ASP A 97 -13.13 -3.01 -4.17
CA ASP A 97 -13.92 -3.87 -5.06
C ASP A 97 -14.36 -3.06 -6.28
N ARG A 98 -14.47 -3.73 -7.44
CA ARG A 98 -14.98 -3.12 -8.67
C ARG A 98 -16.37 -2.53 -8.47
N LYS A 99 -17.22 -3.16 -7.65
CA LYS A 99 -18.57 -2.66 -7.33
C LYS A 99 -18.56 -1.38 -6.47
N ASP A 100 -17.47 -1.10 -5.76
CA ASP A 100 -17.34 0.04 -4.85
C ASP A 100 -16.67 1.25 -5.54
N ILE A 101 -16.28 1.12 -6.82
CA ILE A 101 -15.61 2.18 -7.61
C ILE A 101 -16.46 3.44 -7.70
N ASP A 102 -17.71 3.30 -8.14
CA ASP A 102 -18.58 4.46 -8.38
C ASP A 102 -18.87 5.18 -7.06
N ALA A 103 -19.13 4.41 -6.00
CA ALA A 103 -19.32 4.95 -4.66
C ALA A 103 -18.06 5.66 -4.13
N TRP A 104 -16.86 5.22 -4.49
CA TRP A 104 -15.62 5.89 -4.10
C TRP A 104 -15.36 7.17 -4.88
N LEU A 105 -15.66 7.17 -6.19
CA LEU A 105 -15.42 8.30 -7.08
C LEU A 105 -16.48 9.40 -6.96
N ASP A 106 -17.63 9.10 -6.36
CA ASP A 106 -18.68 10.07 -6.09
C ASP A 106 -18.24 11.08 -5.01
N PRO A 107 -18.01 12.36 -5.37
CA PRO A 107 -17.61 13.39 -4.40
C PRO A 107 -18.72 13.76 -3.42
N GLU A 108 -19.98 13.40 -3.71
CA GLU A 108 -21.15 13.65 -2.86
C GLU A 108 -21.41 12.50 -1.87
N ASN A 109 -20.70 11.37 -2.00
CA ASN A 109 -20.85 10.25 -1.09
C ASN A 109 -20.22 10.53 0.30
N GLU A 110 -21.05 10.98 1.24
CA GLU A 110 -20.63 11.23 2.62
C GLU A 110 -20.14 9.98 3.37
N ALA A 111 -20.51 8.79 2.90
CA ALA A 111 -20.13 7.49 3.47
C ALA A 111 -18.88 6.87 2.82
N ALA A 112 -18.14 7.59 1.96
CA ALA A 112 -16.97 7.08 1.26
C ALA A 112 -15.85 6.55 2.20
N ASP A 113 -15.78 7.01 3.46
CA ASP A 113 -14.82 6.47 4.44
C ASP A 113 -15.13 5.05 4.89
N GLN A 114 -16.37 4.58 4.76
CA GLN A 114 -16.72 3.19 5.05
C GLN A 114 -16.09 2.20 4.06
N LEU A 115 -15.66 2.70 2.90
CA LEU A 115 -14.91 1.93 1.90
C LEU A 115 -13.43 1.77 2.28
N LEU A 116 -12.92 2.55 3.23
CA LEU A 116 -11.52 2.51 3.68
C LEU A 116 -11.27 1.36 4.67
N ARG A 117 -11.29 0.13 4.15
CA ARG A 117 -11.18 -1.10 4.93
C ARG A 117 -10.28 -2.13 4.24
N PRO A 118 -9.81 -3.17 4.96
CA PRO A 118 -8.99 -4.22 4.39
C PRO A 118 -9.77 -4.99 3.33
N CYS A 119 -9.11 -5.39 2.24
CA CYS A 119 -9.71 -6.31 1.29
C CYS A 119 -9.70 -7.76 1.83
N PRO A 120 -10.55 -8.66 1.30
CA PRO A 120 -10.55 -10.07 1.71
C PRO A 120 -9.19 -10.73 1.52
N ASP A 121 -8.80 -11.62 2.45
CA ASP A 121 -7.55 -12.39 2.37
C ASP A 121 -7.46 -13.19 1.06
N SER A 122 -8.59 -13.73 0.61
CA SER A 122 -8.68 -14.55 -0.59
C SER A 122 -8.30 -13.82 -1.88
N TRP A 123 -8.20 -12.49 -1.86
CA TRP A 123 -7.78 -11.72 -3.03
C TRP A 123 -6.28 -11.71 -3.22
N LEU A 124 -5.50 -11.79 -2.15
CA LEU A 124 -4.08 -11.47 -2.18
C LEU A 124 -3.23 -12.72 -2.06
N ASP A 125 -2.09 -12.69 -2.74
CA ASP A 125 -0.99 -13.62 -2.56
C ASP A 125 0.32 -12.84 -2.73
N TYR A 126 1.42 -13.43 -2.30
CA TYR A 126 2.73 -12.82 -2.41
C TYR A 126 3.84 -13.83 -2.60
N TYR A 127 4.96 -13.37 -3.14
CA TYR A 127 6.22 -14.12 -3.11
C TYR A 127 7.39 -13.19 -2.80
N VAL A 128 8.50 -13.78 -2.39
CA VAL A 128 9.75 -13.08 -2.13
C VAL A 128 10.46 -12.79 -3.45
N THR A 129 10.89 -11.55 -3.68
CA THR A 129 11.63 -11.17 -4.90
C THR A 129 13.12 -11.47 -4.80
N THR A 130 13.87 -11.26 -5.88
CA THR A 130 15.36 -11.33 -5.86
C THR A 130 16.01 -10.21 -5.05
N GLY A 131 15.27 -9.17 -4.68
CA GLY A 131 15.80 -7.96 -4.05
C GLY A 131 16.33 -6.92 -5.05
N PHE A 132 16.19 -7.15 -6.37
CA PHE A 132 16.54 -6.19 -7.41
C PHE A 132 15.87 -4.82 -7.20
N VAL A 133 14.59 -4.83 -6.77
CA VAL A 133 13.78 -3.62 -6.48
C VAL A 133 14.26 -2.81 -5.27
N ASN A 134 15.21 -3.31 -4.46
CA ASN A 134 15.67 -2.60 -3.27
C ASN A 134 16.47 -1.33 -3.58
N LYS A 135 16.96 -1.17 -4.82
CA LYS A 135 17.66 0.03 -5.28
C LYS A 135 16.70 0.86 -6.12
N CYS A 136 16.43 2.09 -5.70
CA CYS A 136 15.58 3.02 -6.44
C CYS A 136 16.45 3.94 -7.30
N ASP A 137 16.94 3.42 -8.42
CA ASP A 137 17.72 4.17 -9.41
C ASP A 137 17.26 3.85 -10.85
N LYS A 138 17.92 4.44 -11.84
CA LYS A 138 17.57 4.27 -13.27
C LYS A 138 17.88 2.86 -13.80
N GLN A 139 18.72 2.08 -13.12
CA GLN A 139 19.17 0.75 -13.55
C GLN A 139 18.27 -0.36 -13.00
N HIS A 140 17.58 -0.12 -11.89
CA HIS A 140 16.74 -1.10 -11.20
C HIS A 140 15.26 -0.83 -11.47
N GLN A 141 14.88 -0.99 -12.73
CA GLN A 141 13.52 -0.78 -13.24
C GLN A 141 13.09 -1.96 -14.13
N GLY A 142 11.80 -2.08 -14.39
CA GLY A 142 11.26 -3.07 -15.33
C GLY A 142 11.03 -4.46 -14.74
N PRO A 143 11.00 -5.52 -15.58
CA PRO A 143 10.58 -6.86 -15.17
C PRO A 143 11.41 -7.50 -14.05
N GLY A 144 12.69 -7.14 -13.91
CA GLY A 144 13.56 -7.65 -12.85
C GLY A 144 13.07 -7.29 -11.44
N CYS A 145 12.24 -6.25 -11.29
CA CYS A 145 11.71 -5.84 -9.98
C CYS A 145 10.74 -6.87 -9.38
N ILE A 146 10.09 -7.67 -10.21
CA ILE A 146 9.14 -8.72 -9.81
C ILE A 146 9.70 -10.13 -9.99
N GLU A 147 10.99 -10.28 -10.24
CA GLU A 147 11.58 -11.61 -10.40
C GLU A 147 11.48 -12.39 -9.07
N LYS A 148 10.96 -13.62 -9.14
CA LYS A 148 10.84 -14.51 -7.99
C LYS A 148 12.24 -14.86 -7.46
N GLY A 149 12.42 -14.71 -6.14
CA GLY A 149 13.62 -15.13 -5.46
C GLY A 149 13.80 -16.66 -5.51
N PRO A 150 15.01 -17.16 -5.17
CA PRO A 150 15.27 -18.61 -5.17
C PRO A 150 14.34 -19.35 -4.19
N PRO A 151 14.00 -20.62 -4.47
CA PRO A 151 13.23 -21.46 -3.55
C PRO A 151 13.83 -21.49 -2.14
N GLY A 152 12.98 -21.39 -1.11
CA GLY A 152 13.41 -21.35 0.30
C GLY A 152 13.75 -19.96 0.84
N SER A 153 13.53 -18.89 0.07
CA SER A 153 13.63 -17.49 0.51
C SER A 153 12.44 -16.98 1.33
N GLU A 154 11.46 -17.85 1.59
CA GLU A 154 10.29 -17.57 2.45
C GLU A 154 10.72 -17.19 3.87
N LEU A 155 9.96 -16.31 4.53
CA LEU A 155 10.23 -16.00 5.93
C LEU A 155 10.07 -17.27 6.77
N PRO A 156 10.90 -17.48 7.80
CA PRO A 156 10.56 -18.44 8.83
C PRO A 156 9.18 -18.08 9.40
N PRO A 157 8.38 -19.07 9.82
CA PRO A 157 7.05 -18.82 10.39
C PRO A 157 7.15 -17.82 11.54
N PRO A 158 6.11 -16.99 11.76
CA PRO A 158 6.13 -15.99 12.81
C PRO A 158 6.48 -16.63 14.16
N PRO A 159 7.23 -15.94 15.05
CA PRO A 159 7.55 -16.46 16.37
C PRO A 159 6.25 -16.85 17.08
N LYS A 160 6.15 -18.09 17.57
CA LYS A 160 5.00 -18.53 18.38
C LYS A 160 4.78 -17.53 19.51
N GLU A 161 3.55 -17.05 19.66
CA GLU A 161 3.17 -16.16 20.77
C GLU A 161 3.67 -16.75 22.09
N LYS A 162 4.48 -15.97 22.82
CA LYS A 162 4.92 -16.39 24.15
C LYS A 162 3.69 -16.36 25.05
N LYS A 163 3.24 -17.54 25.48
CA LYS A 163 2.19 -17.68 26.49
C LYS A 163 2.51 -16.75 27.67
N PRO A 164 1.52 -16.01 28.20
CA PRO A 164 1.75 -15.09 29.31
C PRO A 164 2.39 -15.85 30.46
N ARG A 165 3.51 -15.29 30.95
CA ARG A 165 4.25 -15.83 32.09
C ARG A 165 3.29 -15.78 33.27
N LYS A 166 2.88 -16.93 33.79
CA LYS A 166 2.07 -16.99 35.01
C LYS A 166 2.85 -16.29 36.12
N THR A 167 2.34 -15.17 36.60
CA THR A 167 2.83 -14.52 37.81
C THR A 167 2.57 -15.48 38.96
N ALA A 168 3.63 -15.89 39.66
CA ALA A 168 3.49 -16.65 40.89
C ALA A 168 2.89 -15.72 41.95
N ALA A 169 1.86 -16.22 42.64
CA ALA A 169 1.19 -15.58 43.77
C ALA A 169 2.05 -15.66 45.04
#